data_AF-A0A7L1EHH2-F1
#
_entry.id   AF-A0A7L1EHH2-F1
#
_cell.length_a   1.000
_cell.length_b   1.000
_cell.length_c   1.000
_cell.angle_alpha   90.00
_cell.angle_beta   90.00
_cell.angle_gamma   90.00
#
_symmetry.space_group_name_H-M   'P 1'
#
loop_
_entity.id
_entity.type
_entity.pdbx_description
1 polymer ?
#
loop_
_entity_poly.entity_id
_entity_poly.type
_entity_poly.pdbx_seq_one_letter_code
_entity_poly.pdbx_strand_id
1 'polypeptide(L)'
;GLFRYLKECSSTSDAECTCKEGYSCGDDGCTFCTRGCGVGKESTRNGCQTCRNGTFNDQPNGSCKNWTVCSGNQVLEPGTPAKDVICKHASVNPTSVTTQPTT
;
A
#
# COMPACT_ATOMS: atom_id res chain seq x y z
N GLY A 1 -16.36 11.19 16.01
CA GLY A 1 -15.05 11.30 15.35
C GLY A 1 -14.49 9.93 14.98
N LEU A 2 -13.60 9.90 13.98
CA LEU A 2 -12.87 8.71 13.51
C LEU A 2 -11.63 8.37 14.35
N PHE A 3 -11.18 9.33 15.15
CA PHE A 3 -10.04 9.19 16.05
C PHE A 3 -10.45 8.63 17.41
N ARG A 4 -9.48 8.01 18.08
CA ARG A 4 -9.47 7.63 19.49
C ARG A 4 -8.13 8.02 20.12
N TYR A 5 -8.10 8.22 21.42
CA TYR A 5 -6.83 8.42 22.12
C TYR A 5 -6.02 7.14 22.10
N LEU A 6 -4.77 7.26 21.67
CA LEU A 6 -3.71 6.29 21.94
C LEU A 6 -3.06 6.60 23.29
N LYS A 7 -2.88 7.89 23.58
CA LYS A 7 -2.36 8.42 24.83
C LYS A 7 -3.11 9.69 25.21
N GLU A 8 -3.52 9.80 26.47
CA GLU A 8 -4.17 11.01 26.96
C GLU A 8 -3.17 12.15 27.18
N CYS A 9 -3.68 13.38 27.21
CA CYS A 9 -2.88 14.56 27.53
C CYS A 9 -2.42 14.51 29.00
N SER A 10 -1.24 15.05 29.26
CA SER A 10 -0.71 15.27 30.61
C SER A 10 -0.21 16.71 30.76
N SER A 11 0.20 17.11 31.97
CA SER A 11 0.74 18.45 32.20
C SER A 11 2.05 18.74 31.44
N THR A 12 2.71 17.72 30.89
CA THR A 12 3.99 17.83 30.19
C THR A 12 3.97 17.26 28.77
N SER A 13 2.84 16.71 28.30
CA SER A 13 2.75 16.09 26.98
C SER A 13 1.37 16.20 26.37
N ASP A 14 1.30 16.53 25.08
CA ASP A 14 0.06 16.50 24.32
C ASP A 14 -0.51 15.07 24.20
N ALA A 15 -1.80 14.98 23.90
CA ALA A 15 -2.47 13.72 23.63
C ALA A 15 -2.04 13.15 22.25
N GLU A 16 -1.87 11.84 22.18
CA GLU A 16 -1.60 11.14 20.94
C GLU A 16 -2.87 10.42 20.47
N CYS A 17 -3.22 10.60 19.21
CA CYS A 17 -4.44 10.05 18.61
C CYS A 17 -4.11 8.94 17.61
N THR A 18 -5.03 8.00 17.49
CA THR A 18 -5.01 6.96 16.45
C THR A 18 -6.42 6.74 15.90
N CYS A 19 -6.52 5.94 14.85
CA CYS A 19 -7.81 5.64 14.22
C CYS A 19 -8.57 4.55 14.99
N LYS A 20 -9.90 4.63 14.96
CA LYS A 20 -10.79 3.56 15.45
C LYS A 20 -10.63 2.29 14.62
N GLU A 21 -11.08 1.17 15.17
CA GLU A 21 -11.09 -0.11 14.43
C GLU A 21 -11.78 0.02 13.07
N GLY A 22 -11.21 -0.64 12.07
CA GLY A 22 -11.63 -0.54 10.67
C GLY A 22 -11.07 0.67 9.92
N TYR A 23 -10.28 1.52 10.58
CA TYR A 23 -9.58 2.65 9.98
C TYR A 23 -8.07 2.58 10.28
N SER A 24 -7.27 3.16 9.40
CA SER A 24 -5.82 3.24 9.50
C SER A 24 -5.38 4.70 9.38
N CYS A 25 -4.24 5.02 9.98
CA CYS A 25 -3.64 6.34 9.81
C CYS A 25 -3.20 6.52 8.35
N GLY A 26 -3.59 7.63 7.74
CA GLY A 26 -3.26 7.92 6.35
C GLY A 26 -1.85 8.48 6.15
N ASP A 27 -1.16 8.83 7.23
CA ASP A 27 0.20 9.35 7.28
C ASP A 27 0.86 9.02 8.64
N ASP A 28 2.17 9.26 8.74
CA ASP A 28 2.96 8.95 9.94
C ASP A 28 2.47 9.72 11.18
N GLY A 29 1.91 10.92 10.99
CA GLY A 29 1.34 11.74 12.05
C GLY A 29 -0.13 11.43 12.40
N CYS A 30 -0.75 10.46 11.72
CA CYS A 30 -2.18 10.16 11.84
C CYS A 30 -3.08 11.42 11.78
N THR A 31 -2.80 12.34 10.85
CA THR A 31 -3.58 13.58 10.70
C THR A 31 -4.96 13.34 10.08
N PHE A 32 -5.15 12.20 9.40
CA PHE A 32 -6.43 11.74 8.88
C PHE A 32 -6.55 10.22 8.98
N CYS A 33 -7.78 9.73 9.18
CA CYS A 33 -8.10 8.32 9.19
C CYS A 33 -8.67 7.89 7.84
N THR A 34 -8.09 6.84 7.27
CA THR A 34 -8.55 6.23 6.03
C THR A 34 -9.14 4.85 6.32
N ARG A 35 -10.09 4.43 5.49
CA ARG A 35 -10.58 3.05 5.49
C ARG A 35 -10.01 2.37 4.26
N GLY A 36 -9.79 1.06 4.35
CA GLY A 36 -9.49 0.22 3.20
C GLY A 36 -10.37 0.52 2.00
N CYS A 37 -9.75 0.81 0.87
CA CYS A 37 -10.42 1.20 -0.36
C CYS A 37 -10.78 0.01 -1.26
N GLY A 38 -10.35 -1.19 -0.88
CA GLY A 38 -10.52 -2.39 -1.69
C GLY A 38 -9.42 -2.51 -2.75
N VAL A 39 -9.43 -3.65 -3.43
CA VAL A 39 -8.45 -3.98 -4.46
C VAL A 39 -8.54 -2.98 -5.62
N GLY A 40 -7.40 -2.58 -6.13
CA GLY A 40 -7.22 -1.64 -7.24
C GLY A 40 -7.40 -0.16 -6.90
N LYS A 41 -7.46 0.16 -5.61
CA LYS A 41 -7.53 1.53 -5.11
C LYS A 41 -6.54 1.73 -3.98
N GLU A 42 -6.12 2.95 -3.76
CA GLU A 42 -5.32 3.35 -2.61
C GLU A 42 -6.06 4.42 -1.79
N SER A 43 -5.73 4.48 -0.51
CA SER A 43 -6.20 5.52 0.38
C SER A 43 -5.33 6.76 0.23
N THR A 44 -5.94 7.89 -0.13
CA THR A 44 -5.29 9.21 -0.20
C THR A 44 -5.93 10.16 0.79
N ARG A 45 -5.35 11.36 0.96
CA ARG A 45 -5.95 12.46 1.73
C ARG A 45 -7.36 12.82 1.23
N ASN A 46 -7.62 12.65 -0.07
CA ASN A 46 -8.91 12.94 -0.70
C ASN A 46 -9.87 11.74 -0.69
N GLY A 47 -9.51 10.65 -0.01
CA GLY A 47 -10.26 9.40 0.01
C GLY A 47 -9.71 8.37 -0.97
N CYS A 48 -10.56 7.44 -1.36
CA CYS A 48 -10.16 6.30 -2.18
C CYS A 48 -9.96 6.69 -3.65
N GLN A 49 -8.74 6.47 -4.15
CA GLN A 49 -8.38 6.74 -5.53
C GLN A 49 -8.03 5.44 -6.24
N THR A 50 -8.51 5.26 -7.47
CA THR A 50 -8.12 4.13 -8.33
C THR A 50 -6.65 4.23 -8.71
N CYS A 51 -5.94 3.10 -8.73
CA CYS A 51 -4.55 3.07 -9.16
C CYS A 51 -4.40 3.63 -10.58
N ARG A 52 -3.41 4.50 -10.75
CA ARG A 52 -3.08 5.10 -12.05
C ARG A 52 -2.58 4.02 -13.01
N ASN A 53 -2.69 4.28 -14.31
CA ASN A 53 -2.12 3.41 -15.33
C ASN A 53 -0.60 3.23 -15.09
N GLY A 54 -0.11 1.99 -15.16
CA GLY A 54 1.26 1.65 -14.77
C GLY A 54 1.41 1.20 -13.30
N THR A 55 0.33 1.19 -12.52
CA THR A 55 0.34 0.76 -11.12
C THR A 55 -0.84 -0.17 -10.79
N PHE A 56 -0.67 -0.97 -9.74
CA PHE A 56 -1.70 -1.86 -9.22
C PHE A 56 -1.70 -1.90 -7.69
N ASN A 57 -2.82 -2.31 -7.10
CA ASN A 57 -2.90 -2.70 -5.69
C ASN A 57 -3.76 -3.96 -5.57
N ASP A 58 -3.15 -5.05 -5.14
CA ASP A 58 -3.79 -6.36 -4.94
C ASP A 58 -4.36 -6.54 -3.52
N GLN A 59 -4.20 -5.55 -2.64
CA GLN A 59 -4.62 -5.60 -1.24
C GLN A 59 -5.70 -4.54 -0.91
N PRO A 60 -6.74 -4.88 -0.12
CA PRO A 60 -7.82 -3.94 0.19
C PRO A 60 -7.39 -2.72 1.02
N ASN A 61 -6.29 -2.85 1.78
CA ASN A 61 -5.69 -1.80 2.60
C ASN A 61 -4.30 -1.40 2.09
N GLY A 62 -3.93 -1.83 0.87
CA GLY A 62 -2.63 -1.52 0.28
C GLY A 62 -2.57 -0.14 -0.38
N SER A 63 -1.39 0.16 -0.91
CA SER A 63 -1.12 1.32 -1.76
C SER A 63 -0.78 0.86 -3.17
N CYS A 64 -0.94 1.74 -4.17
CA CYS A 64 -0.64 1.40 -5.55
C CYS A 64 0.88 1.26 -5.77
N LYS A 65 1.31 0.11 -6.27
CA LYS A 65 2.70 -0.23 -6.60
C LYS A 65 2.87 -0.23 -8.12
N ASN A 66 4.08 0.05 -8.60
CA ASN A 66 4.35 0.00 -10.05
C ASN A 66 4.19 -1.42 -10.57
N TRP A 67 3.72 -1.55 -11.81
CA TRP A 67 3.69 -2.84 -12.49
C TRP A 67 5.09 -3.40 -12.70
N THR A 68 5.20 -4.72 -12.65
CA THR A 68 6.39 -5.45 -13.07
C THR A 68 6.69 -5.15 -14.54
N VAL A 69 7.97 -4.82 -14.82
CA VAL A 69 8.45 -4.59 -16.18
C VAL A 69 8.99 -5.89 -16.76
N CYS A 70 8.34 -6.40 -17.81
CA CYS A 70 8.82 -7.58 -18.54
C CYS A 70 9.91 -7.20 -19.55
N SER A 71 10.86 -8.10 -19.79
CA SER A 71 11.87 -7.95 -20.83
C SER A 71 11.24 -8.03 -22.23
N GLY A 72 11.24 -6.95 -22.99
CA GLY A 72 10.67 -6.89 -24.34
C GLY A 72 9.17 -7.22 -24.39
N ASN A 73 8.72 -7.89 -25.47
CA ASN A 73 7.30 -8.27 -25.66
C ASN A 73 6.90 -9.55 -24.91
N GLN A 74 7.46 -9.78 -23.71
CA GLN A 74 7.21 -10.97 -22.91
C GLN A 74 6.04 -10.83 -21.92
N VAL A 75 5.13 -9.86 -22.13
CA VAL A 75 3.89 -9.77 -21.35
C VAL A 75 2.98 -10.95 -21.74
N LEU A 76 2.57 -11.73 -20.73
CA LEU A 76 1.57 -12.79 -20.85
C LEU A 76 0.18 -12.25 -20.50
N GLU A 77 0.07 -11.57 -19.35
CA GLU A 77 -1.16 -10.88 -18.94
C GLU A 77 -0.87 -9.40 -18.69
N PRO A 78 -1.68 -8.48 -19.26
CA PRO A 78 -1.52 -7.06 -19.00
C PRO A 78 -1.90 -6.72 -17.55
N GLY A 79 -1.19 -5.75 -16.99
CA GLY A 79 -1.51 -5.20 -15.67
C GLY A 79 -2.86 -4.49 -15.68
N THR A 80 -3.50 -4.48 -14.52
CA THR A 80 -4.74 -3.74 -14.27
C THR A 80 -4.57 -2.93 -12.98
N PRO A 81 -5.51 -2.04 -12.61
CA PRO A 81 -5.45 -1.41 -11.29
C PRO A 81 -5.42 -2.44 -10.16
N ALA A 82 -6.04 -3.62 -10.34
CA ALA A 82 -6.16 -4.65 -9.31
C ALA A 82 -5.07 -5.73 -9.34
N LYS A 83 -4.31 -5.85 -10.44
CA LYS A 83 -3.37 -6.96 -10.68
C LYS A 83 -2.11 -6.48 -11.37
N ASP A 84 -0.99 -7.10 -11.01
CA ASP A 84 0.27 -6.87 -11.68
C ASP A 84 0.29 -7.44 -13.12
N VAL A 85 1.27 -7.00 -13.91
CA VAL A 85 1.65 -7.62 -15.18
C VAL A 85 2.27 -8.99 -14.89
N ILE A 86 1.86 -10.01 -15.66
CA ILE A 86 2.48 -11.34 -15.62
C ILE A 86 3.39 -11.49 -16.85
N CYS A 87 4.66 -11.82 -16.62
CA CYS A 87 5.64 -12.08 -17.68
C CYS A 87 5.70 -13.57 -18.07
N LYS A 88 5.98 -13.88 -19.35
CA LYS A 88 6.11 -15.25 -19.89
C LYS A 88 7.22 -16.06 -19.21
N HIS A 89 8.33 -15.41 -18.91
CA HIS A 89 9.38 -15.95 -18.06
C HIS A 89 9.33 -15.15 -16.76
N ALA A 90 9.43 -15.82 -15.61
CA ALA A 90 9.53 -15.13 -14.33
C ALA A 90 10.72 -14.17 -14.41
N SER A 91 10.44 -12.88 -14.54
CA SER A 91 11.46 -11.84 -14.48
C SER A 91 12.11 -12.00 -13.10
N VAL A 92 13.41 -12.32 -13.09
CA VAL A 92 14.17 -12.40 -11.85
C VAL A 92 14.13 -11.01 -11.24
N ASN A 93 13.26 -10.82 -10.24
CA ASN A 93 13.15 -9.55 -9.56
C ASN A 93 14.48 -9.28 -8.82
N PRO A 94 15.23 -8.19 -9.11
CA PRO A 94 16.52 -7.94 -8.44
C PRO A 94 16.42 -7.63 -6.94
N THR A 95 15.23 -7.68 -6.34
CA THR A 95 14.98 -7.23 -4.96
C THR A 95 14.83 -8.34 -3.92
N SER A 96 15.09 -9.60 -4.24
CA SER A 96 15.30 -10.63 -3.21
C SER A 96 16.80 -10.85 -2.99
N VAL A 97 17.47 -9.86 -2.40
CA VAL A 97 18.75 -10.11 -1.73
C VAL A 97 18.48 -10.68 -0.35
N THR A 98 19.24 -11.73 -0.04
CA THR A 98 19.43 -12.37 1.27
C THR A 98 18.59 -13.63 1.53
N THR A 99 19.10 -14.77 1.09
CA THR A 99 19.81 -15.63 2.05
C THR A 99 20.87 -16.45 1.32
N GLN A 100 22.12 -16.12 1.62
CA GLN A 100 23.29 -16.91 1.28
C GLN A 100 23.24 -18.20 2.12
N PRO A 101 23.42 -19.40 1.54
CA PRO A 101 23.69 -20.59 2.33
C PRO A 101 25.15 -20.52 2.80
N THR A 102 25.36 -20.42 4.11
CA THR A 102 26.68 -20.65 4.70
C THR A 102 26.88 -22.16 4.84
N THR A 103 28.01 -22.62 4.31
CA THR A 103 28.56 -23.97 4.38
C THR A 103 28.65 -24.52 5.79
#